data_AF-A0A958UBR3-F1
#
_entry.id   AF-A0A958UBR3-F1
#
_cell.length_a   1.000
_cell.length_b   1.000
_cell.length_c   1.000
_cell.angle_alpha   90.00
_cell.angle_beta   90.00
_cell.angle_gamma   90.00
#
_symmetry.space_group_name_H-M   'P 1'
#
loop_
_entity.id
_entity.type
_entity.pdbx_description
1 polymer ?
#
loop_
_entity_poly.entity_id
_entity_poly.type
_entity_poly.pdbx_seq_one_letter_code
_entity_poly.pdbx_strand_id
1 'polypeptide(L)'
;FYKQPFSSYKLRMQYRFVGEQATGGQEWATKNSGIMIHSQSPESMLLDQEFPVSLEVQFLGGIEEGVERPTGNLCTPGTHVVMDSLITKHCINSTSQTFYGDEWVDVELTVLKDSLIIHSINGKEVIRYSKPVYGGDFIPETEEWKTKIGKPVTNGYIALQSESHPIEFRKIELLELK
;
A
#
# COMPACT_ATOMS: atom_id res chain seq x y z
N PHE A 1 -8.90 -5.55 -6.69
CA PHE A 1 -9.87 -5.01 -5.71
C PHE A 1 -10.67 -6.13 -5.09
N TYR A 2 -11.02 -6.04 -3.80
CA TYR A 2 -11.77 -7.06 -3.08
C TYR A 2 -13.16 -6.56 -2.66
N LYS A 3 -14.17 -7.00 -3.41
CA LYS A 3 -15.63 -6.99 -3.13
C LYS A 3 -16.31 -5.70 -2.64
N GLN A 4 -15.88 -5.12 -1.53
CA GLN A 4 -16.56 -4.02 -0.84
C GLN A 4 -15.55 -3.13 -0.07
N PRO A 5 -15.93 -1.92 0.36
CA PRO A 5 -15.09 -1.11 1.24
C PRO A 5 -15.06 -1.64 2.67
N PHE A 6 -13.92 -1.45 3.35
CA PHE A 6 -13.69 -1.82 4.75
C PHE A 6 -13.22 -0.60 5.55
N SER A 7 -13.57 -0.53 6.84
CA SER A 7 -13.19 0.56 7.73
C SER A 7 -12.18 0.11 8.79
N SER A 8 -12.52 -0.90 9.57
CA SER A 8 -11.65 -1.44 10.62
C SER A 8 -11.47 -2.94 10.39
N TYR A 9 -10.24 -3.40 10.33
CA TYR A 9 -9.92 -4.79 10.03
C TYR A 9 -8.49 -5.16 10.44
N LYS A 10 -8.26 -6.47 10.52
CA LYS A 10 -6.93 -7.06 10.42
C LYS A 10 -6.82 -7.82 9.11
N LEU A 11 -5.73 -7.64 8.40
CA LEU A 11 -5.39 -8.40 7.20
C LEU A 11 -4.06 -9.11 7.44
N ARG A 12 -3.97 -10.38 7.09
CA ARG A 12 -2.68 -11.07 7.00
C ARG A 12 -2.56 -11.80 5.68
N MET A 13 -1.35 -11.87 5.15
CA MET A 13 -1.03 -12.65 3.97
C MET A 13 0.46 -12.92 3.86
N GLN A 14 0.81 -13.83 2.96
CA GLN A 14 2.18 -14.07 2.54
C GLN A 14 2.35 -13.67 1.09
N TYR A 15 3.49 -13.05 0.76
CA TYR A 15 3.86 -12.73 -0.61
C TYR A 15 5.29 -13.17 -0.92
N ARG A 16 5.60 -13.34 -2.21
CA ARG A 16 6.98 -13.45 -2.72
C ARG A 16 7.06 -12.97 -4.16
N PHE A 17 8.16 -12.32 -4.51
CA PHE A 17 8.49 -12.06 -5.90
C PHE A 17 9.05 -13.32 -6.56
N VAL A 18 8.74 -13.52 -7.84
CA VAL A 18 9.22 -14.65 -8.62
C VAL A 18 9.56 -14.20 -10.04
N GLY A 19 10.43 -14.96 -10.70
CA GLY A 19 10.77 -14.73 -12.11
C GLY A 19 11.31 -13.33 -12.40
N GLU A 20 11.19 -12.96 -13.67
CA GLU A 20 11.73 -11.70 -14.20
C GLU A 20 10.61 -10.69 -14.47
N GLN A 21 10.95 -9.40 -14.35
CA GLN A 21 10.04 -8.32 -14.67
C GLN A 21 9.55 -8.43 -16.13
N ALA A 22 8.27 -8.14 -16.36
CA ALA A 22 7.70 -8.13 -17.70
C ALA A 22 8.42 -7.12 -18.61
N THR A 23 8.58 -7.48 -19.88
CA THR A 23 9.18 -6.60 -20.89
C THR A 23 8.41 -5.28 -21.00
N GLY A 24 9.13 -4.15 -20.93
CA GLY A 24 8.54 -2.82 -20.96
C GLY A 24 8.09 -2.30 -19.58
N GLY A 25 8.26 -3.09 -18.52
CA GLY A 25 8.10 -2.61 -17.15
C GLY A 25 9.11 -1.52 -16.81
N GLN A 26 8.68 -0.57 -15.98
CA GLN A 26 9.53 0.53 -15.55
C GLN A 26 10.62 0.02 -14.59
N GLU A 27 11.84 0.55 -14.68
CA GLU A 27 12.98 0.07 -13.89
C GLU A 27 12.70 0.04 -12.38
N TRP A 28 12.03 1.08 -11.86
CA TRP A 28 11.65 1.21 -10.46
C TRP A 28 10.68 0.13 -9.98
N ALA A 29 9.98 -0.54 -10.90
CA ALA A 29 8.99 -1.56 -10.62
C ALA A 29 9.59 -2.97 -10.48
N THR A 30 10.91 -3.12 -10.65
CA THR A 30 11.62 -4.39 -10.38
C THR A 30 11.40 -4.81 -8.92
N LYS A 31 10.85 -6.00 -8.72
CA LYS A 31 10.42 -6.53 -7.41
C LYS A 31 9.66 -5.49 -6.58
N ASN A 32 8.69 -4.83 -7.21
CA ASN A 32 7.78 -3.88 -6.58
C ASN A 32 6.33 -4.32 -6.79
N SER A 33 5.50 -4.11 -5.77
CA SER A 33 4.06 -4.40 -5.71
C SER A 33 3.55 -3.83 -4.39
N GLY A 34 2.31 -4.12 -4.00
CA GLY A 34 1.78 -3.67 -2.74
C GLY A 34 0.32 -4.03 -2.51
N ILE A 35 -0.18 -3.61 -1.36
CA ILE A 35 -1.61 -3.61 -1.04
C ILE A 35 -2.10 -2.17 -0.96
N MET A 36 -3.05 -1.81 -1.80
CA MET A 36 -3.80 -0.57 -1.65
C MET A 36 -4.87 -0.79 -0.58
N ILE A 37 -4.83 0.01 0.48
CA ILE A 37 -5.83 0.04 1.56
C ILE A 37 -6.53 1.39 1.58
N HIS A 38 -7.76 1.42 2.11
CA HIS A 38 -8.65 2.58 2.04
C HIS A 38 -8.71 3.19 0.64
N SER A 39 -8.72 2.32 -0.37
CA SER A 39 -8.66 2.70 -1.77
C SER A 39 -10.02 3.20 -2.27
N GLN A 40 -10.01 4.13 -3.22
CA GLN A 40 -11.20 4.46 -3.99
C GLN A 40 -11.81 3.21 -4.64
N SER A 41 -13.09 3.30 -5.04
CA SER A 41 -13.74 2.19 -5.76
C SER A 41 -13.07 1.92 -7.11
N PRO A 42 -13.01 0.65 -7.54
CA PRO A 42 -12.56 0.33 -8.89
C PRO A 42 -13.41 1.02 -9.96
N GLU A 43 -14.72 1.15 -9.74
CA GLU A 43 -15.65 1.79 -10.67
C GLU A 43 -15.45 3.31 -10.79
N SER A 44 -14.81 3.94 -9.80
CA SER A 44 -14.50 5.37 -9.85
C SER A 44 -13.11 5.68 -10.40
N MET A 45 -12.31 4.66 -10.75
CA MET A 45 -11.03 4.87 -11.41
C MET A 45 -11.26 5.37 -12.83
N LEU A 46 -10.51 6.41 -13.22
CA LEU A 46 -10.46 6.80 -14.63
C LEU A 46 -9.65 5.77 -15.42
N LEU A 47 -9.93 5.66 -16.72
CA LEU A 47 -9.26 4.71 -17.61
C LEU A 47 -7.73 4.90 -17.60
N ASP A 48 -7.27 6.16 -17.62
CA ASP A 48 -5.86 6.53 -17.66
C ASP A 48 -5.32 7.01 -16.31
N GLN A 49 -5.98 6.62 -15.20
CA GLN A 49 -5.50 6.94 -13.85
C GLN A 49 -4.35 5.99 -13.45
N GLU A 50 -3.20 6.56 -13.10
CA GLU A 50 -1.97 5.81 -12.78
C GLU A 50 -2.14 4.92 -11.53
N PHE A 51 -2.65 5.51 -10.44
CA PHE A 51 -2.86 4.83 -9.16
C PHE A 51 -4.22 5.17 -8.58
N PRO A 52 -4.92 4.24 -7.90
CA PRO A 52 -6.11 4.61 -7.16
C PRO A 52 -5.74 5.52 -5.99
N VAL A 53 -6.56 6.54 -5.72
CA VAL A 53 -6.41 7.35 -4.50
C VAL A 53 -6.57 6.43 -3.29
N SER A 54 -5.50 6.27 -2.50
CA SER A 54 -5.39 5.24 -1.47
C SER A 54 -4.16 5.44 -0.57
N LEU A 55 -4.00 4.54 0.39
CA LEU A 55 -2.74 4.28 1.07
C LEU A 55 -2.18 2.96 0.54
N GLU A 56 -0.89 2.89 0.31
CA GLU A 56 -0.22 1.69 -0.17
C GLU A 56 0.69 1.11 0.90
N VAL A 57 0.54 -0.18 1.16
CA VAL A 57 1.54 -1.00 1.84
C VAL A 57 2.46 -1.56 0.77
N GLN A 58 3.59 -0.91 0.55
CA GLN A 58 4.50 -1.26 -0.54
C GLN A 58 5.31 -2.52 -0.21
N PHE A 59 5.43 -3.40 -1.18
CA PHE A 59 6.26 -4.59 -1.16
C PHE A 59 7.47 -4.40 -2.04
N LEU A 60 8.65 -4.46 -1.42
CA LEU A 60 9.92 -4.45 -2.14
C LEU A 60 10.69 -5.75 -1.88
N GLY A 61 11.34 -6.24 -2.93
CA GLY A 61 12.38 -7.28 -2.83
C GLY A 61 13.77 -6.69 -3.06
N GLY A 62 14.78 -7.28 -2.43
CA GLY A 62 16.18 -6.93 -2.66
C GLY A 62 16.60 -7.15 -4.12
N ILE A 63 17.33 -6.18 -4.67
CA ILE A 63 17.86 -6.20 -6.03
C ILE A 63 19.36 -6.48 -6.00
N GLU A 64 20.12 -5.63 -5.32
CA GLU A 64 21.57 -5.73 -5.18
C GLU A 64 21.93 -6.14 -3.74
N GLU A 65 22.71 -7.21 -3.60
CA GLU A 65 23.12 -7.72 -2.29
C GLU A 65 23.87 -6.65 -1.49
N GLY A 66 23.45 -6.44 -0.24
CA GLY A 66 24.02 -5.42 0.65
C GLY A 66 23.46 -4.01 0.47
N VAL A 67 22.56 -3.77 -0.50
CA VAL A 67 21.85 -2.50 -0.63
C VAL A 67 20.50 -2.59 0.09
N GLU A 68 20.32 -1.74 1.11
CA GLU A 68 19.07 -1.71 1.86
C GLU A 68 17.90 -1.23 0.99
N ARG A 69 16.85 -2.06 0.93
CA ARG A 69 15.58 -1.80 0.28
C ARG A 69 14.44 -2.36 1.15
N PRO A 70 14.05 -1.62 2.22
CA PRO A 70 13.06 -2.10 3.18
C PRO A 70 11.70 -2.31 2.51
N THR A 71 10.94 -3.29 3.01
CA THR A 71 9.58 -3.60 2.57
C THR A 71 8.52 -3.19 3.61
N GLY A 72 7.24 -3.19 3.26
CA GLY A 72 6.16 -2.71 4.13
C GLY A 72 6.17 -1.20 4.30
N ASN A 73 6.74 -0.47 3.33
CA ASN A 73 6.74 0.99 3.31
C ASN A 73 5.32 1.52 3.15
N LEU A 74 5.14 2.80 3.43
CA LEU A 74 3.90 3.51 3.14
C LEU A 74 4.09 4.39 1.91
N CYS A 75 3.30 4.19 0.86
CA CYS A 75 3.13 5.17 -0.20
C CYS A 75 1.71 5.76 -0.17
N THR A 76 1.55 7.02 -0.58
CA THR A 76 0.34 7.82 -0.29
C THR A 76 -0.25 8.46 -1.55
N PRO A 77 -0.61 7.67 -2.60
CA PRO A 77 -1.21 8.23 -3.80
C PRO A 77 -2.55 8.90 -3.47
N GLY A 78 -2.61 10.21 -3.68
CA GLY A 78 -3.76 11.03 -3.37
C GLY A 78 -4.15 11.09 -1.89
N THR A 79 -3.23 10.79 -0.98
CA THR A 79 -3.44 10.92 0.46
C THR A 79 -2.26 11.54 1.20
N HIS A 80 -2.50 11.99 2.42
CA HIS A 80 -1.49 12.38 3.41
C HIS A 80 -1.82 11.72 4.74
N VAL A 81 -0.82 11.55 5.62
CA VAL A 81 -1.00 10.88 6.92
C VAL A 81 -0.35 11.68 8.05
N VAL A 82 -0.66 11.31 9.29
CA VAL A 82 -0.01 11.82 10.49
C VAL A 82 0.81 10.73 11.15
N MET A 83 2.11 11.00 11.34
CA MET A 83 3.01 10.23 12.21
C MET A 83 3.36 11.10 13.43
N ASP A 84 4.51 11.78 13.41
CA ASP A 84 4.85 12.84 14.37
C ASP A 84 4.26 14.20 13.95
N SER A 85 4.10 14.39 12.64
CA SER A 85 3.52 15.55 12.00
C SER A 85 2.75 15.12 10.75
N LEU A 86 2.10 16.07 10.07
CA LEU A 86 1.50 15.80 8.77
C LEU A 86 2.61 15.49 7.76
N ILE A 87 2.55 14.31 7.17
CA ILE A 87 3.48 13.85 6.15
C ILE A 87 2.81 13.99 4.79
N THR A 88 3.41 14.81 3.93
CA THR A 88 2.98 15.04 2.54
C THR A 88 3.86 14.35 1.51
N LYS A 89 4.95 13.69 1.96
CA LYS A 89 5.84 12.91 1.10
C LYS A 89 5.08 11.68 0.59
N HIS A 90 5.24 11.38 -0.70
CA HIS A 90 4.60 10.23 -1.32
C HIS A 90 4.98 8.90 -0.65
N CYS A 91 6.27 8.57 -0.52
CA CYS A 91 6.71 7.31 0.08
C CYS A 91 7.58 7.49 1.35
N ILE A 92 7.26 6.72 2.39
CA ILE A 92 7.91 6.68 3.70
C ILE A 92 8.43 5.27 3.94
N ASN A 93 9.76 5.15 4.11
CA ASN A 93 10.39 3.86 4.37
C ASN A 93 9.98 3.32 5.74
N SER A 94 9.77 2.01 5.81
CA SER A 94 9.58 1.28 7.06
C SER A 94 10.94 0.99 7.72
N THR A 95 10.90 0.42 8.93
CA THR A 95 12.09 -0.10 9.62
C THR A 95 12.38 -1.58 9.30
N SER A 96 11.72 -2.14 8.28
CA SER A 96 11.88 -3.55 7.89
C SER A 96 13.26 -3.86 7.33
N GLN A 97 13.63 -5.14 7.35
CA GLN A 97 14.80 -5.64 6.65
C GLN A 97 14.55 -5.74 5.14
N THR A 98 15.63 -5.95 4.40
CA THR A 98 15.57 -6.31 2.98
C THR A 98 15.55 -7.83 2.86
N PHE A 99 14.67 -8.34 2.01
CA PHE A 99 14.49 -9.77 1.76
C PHE A 99 14.92 -10.08 0.33
N TYR A 100 15.72 -11.13 0.15
CA TYR A 100 16.38 -11.45 -1.12
C TYR A 100 15.88 -12.78 -1.70
N GLY A 101 16.07 -12.97 -3.00
CA GLY A 101 15.57 -14.15 -3.72
C GLY A 101 14.04 -14.24 -3.76
N ASP A 102 13.54 -15.46 -3.64
CA ASP A 102 12.12 -15.84 -3.80
C ASP A 102 11.51 -16.34 -2.47
N GLU A 103 11.98 -15.76 -1.36
CA GLU A 103 11.49 -16.13 -0.02
C GLU A 103 10.08 -15.59 0.26
N TRP A 104 9.34 -16.35 1.07
CA TRP A 104 8.01 -15.92 1.52
C TRP A 104 8.15 -14.91 2.65
N VAL A 105 7.52 -13.75 2.49
CA VAL A 105 7.45 -12.70 3.49
C VAL A 105 6.02 -12.63 4.04
N ASP A 106 5.89 -12.68 5.38
CA ASP A 106 4.63 -12.47 6.08
C ASP A 106 4.36 -10.97 6.22
N VAL A 107 3.16 -10.54 5.86
CA VAL A 107 2.66 -9.18 6.09
C VAL A 107 1.37 -9.23 6.90
N GLU A 108 1.29 -8.38 7.91
CA GLU A 108 0.10 -8.20 8.73
C GLU A 108 -0.23 -6.72 8.85
N LEU A 109 -1.51 -6.38 8.67
CA LEU A 109 -2.03 -5.03 8.82
C LEU A 109 -3.03 -5.01 9.97
N THR A 110 -2.92 -3.98 10.81
CA THR A 110 -4.00 -3.59 11.73
C THR A 110 -4.48 -2.21 11.31
N VAL A 111 -5.73 -2.12 10.87
CA VAL A 111 -6.37 -0.88 10.41
C VAL A 111 -7.57 -0.61 11.30
N LEU A 112 -7.55 0.49 12.04
CA LEU A 112 -8.64 0.93 12.91
C LEU A 112 -9.20 2.26 12.38
N LYS A 113 -10.03 2.18 11.34
CA LYS A 113 -10.59 3.33 10.63
C LYS A 113 -9.46 4.28 10.21
N ASP A 114 -9.53 5.53 10.67
CA ASP A 114 -8.54 6.59 10.49
C ASP A 114 -7.71 6.84 11.76
N SER A 115 -7.93 6.07 12.83
CA SER A 115 -7.28 6.32 14.12
C SER A 115 -5.89 5.70 14.25
N LEU A 116 -5.69 4.52 13.65
CA LEU A 116 -4.43 3.79 13.73
C LEU A 116 -4.29 2.82 12.56
N ILE A 117 -3.15 2.88 11.88
CA ILE A 117 -2.75 1.91 10.87
C ILE A 117 -1.33 1.44 11.20
N ILE A 118 -1.14 0.13 11.22
CA ILE A 118 0.15 -0.53 11.49
C ILE A 118 0.43 -1.52 10.36
N HIS A 119 1.66 -1.48 9.82
CA HIS A 119 2.19 -2.58 9.02
C HIS A 119 3.18 -3.37 9.86
N SER A 120 3.08 -4.69 9.78
CA SER A 120 4.04 -5.61 10.35
C SER A 120 4.59 -6.54 9.28
N ILE A 121 5.89 -6.79 9.33
CA ILE A 121 6.60 -7.71 8.44
C ILE A 121 7.27 -8.79 9.28
N ASN A 122 7.02 -10.06 8.96
CA ASN A 122 7.53 -11.23 9.71
C ASN A 122 7.31 -11.10 11.23
N GLY A 123 6.10 -10.68 11.62
CA GLY A 123 5.68 -10.54 13.01
C GLY A 123 6.24 -9.32 13.76
N LYS A 124 6.96 -8.42 13.10
CA LYS A 124 7.50 -7.18 13.69
C LYS A 124 6.77 -5.97 13.13
N GLU A 125 6.34 -5.06 13.99
CA GLU A 125 5.83 -3.75 13.58
C GLU A 125 6.97 -2.95 12.91
N VAL A 126 6.73 -2.47 11.69
CA VAL A 126 7.75 -1.74 10.90
C VAL A 126 7.34 -0.31 10.57
N ILE A 127 6.04 0.01 10.61
CA ILE A 127 5.55 1.37 10.47
C ILE A 127 4.18 1.54 11.13
N ARG A 128 3.94 2.74 11.67
CA ARG A 128 2.71 3.14 12.34
C ARG A 128 2.34 4.57 11.97
N TYR A 129 1.08 4.81 11.65
CA TYR A 129 0.56 6.13 11.30
C TYR A 129 -0.95 6.24 11.57
N SER A 130 -1.51 7.43 11.36
CA SER A 130 -2.91 7.74 11.64
C SER A 130 -3.43 8.88 10.77
N LYS A 131 -4.73 9.17 10.90
CA LYS A 131 -5.45 10.32 10.32
C LYS A 131 -5.15 10.56 8.84
N PRO A 132 -5.32 9.55 7.98
CA PRO A 132 -5.19 9.78 6.55
C PRO A 132 -6.23 10.80 6.07
N VAL A 133 -5.81 11.71 5.20
CA VAL A 133 -6.66 12.72 4.56
C VAL A 133 -6.42 12.71 3.05
N TYR A 134 -7.43 13.03 2.26
CA TYR A 134 -7.24 13.19 0.81
C TYR A 134 -6.37 14.41 0.52
N GLY A 135 -5.33 14.26 -0.29
CA GLY A 135 -4.43 15.34 -0.69
C GLY A 135 -3.20 14.82 -1.45
N GLY A 136 -2.34 15.71 -1.91
CA GLY A 136 -1.08 15.32 -2.56
C GLY A 136 -1.19 14.96 -4.04
N ASP A 137 -0.12 14.32 -4.53
CA ASP A 137 0.02 13.92 -5.93
C ASP A 137 -0.92 12.76 -6.28
N PHE A 138 -1.14 12.52 -7.57
CA PHE A 138 -1.98 11.43 -8.09
C PHE A 138 -3.48 11.51 -7.78
N ILE A 139 -3.96 12.65 -7.27
CA ILE A 139 -5.40 12.94 -7.24
C ILE A 139 -5.90 13.29 -8.65
N PRO A 140 -6.96 12.64 -9.16
CA PRO A 140 -7.54 13.03 -10.44
C PRO A 140 -8.09 14.46 -10.40
N GLU A 141 -7.84 15.25 -11.44
CA GLU A 141 -8.27 16.65 -11.57
C GLU A 141 -9.77 16.83 -11.88
N THR A 142 -10.63 16.16 -11.11
CA THR A 142 -12.09 16.26 -11.22
C THR A 142 -12.67 17.16 -10.14
N GLU A 143 -13.82 17.78 -10.41
CA GLU A 143 -14.53 18.57 -9.41
C GLU A 143 -14.90 17.75 -8.16
N GLU A 144 -15.26 16.48 -8.34
CA GLU A 144 -15.55 15.57 -7.23
C GLU A 144 -14.35 15.46 -6.28
N TRP A 145 -13.17 15.18 -6.81
CA TRP A 145 -11.95 15.01 -6.03
C TRP A 145 -11.51 16.31 -5.36
N LYS A 146 -11.64 17.46 -6.02
CA LYS A 146 -11.37 18.78 -5.41
C LYS A 146 -12.18 19.00 -4.13
N THR A 147 -13.44 18.56 -4.09
CA THR A 147 -14.28 18.68 -2.87
C THR A 147 -13.89 17.71 -1.75
N LYS A 148 -13.06 16.69 -2.03
CA LYS A 148 -12.61 15.70 -1.04
C LYS A 148 -11.32 16.10 -0.35
N ILE A 149 -10.50 16.96 -0.95
CA ILE A 149 -9.20 17.39 -0.41
C ILE A 149 -9.36 17.89 1.04
N GLY A 150 -8.49 17.41 1.92
CA GLY A 150 -8.48 17.70 3.35
C GLY A 150 -9.50 16.89 4.18
N LYS A 151 -10.43 16.15 3.54
CA LYS A 151 -11.37 15.28 4.27
C LYS A 151 -10.68 13.99 4.73
N PRO A 152 -11.08 13.43 5.89
CA PRO A 152 -10.54 12.15 6.37
C PRO A 152 -10.84 10.97 5.44
N VAL A 153 -9.86 10.08 5.29
CA VAL A 153 -10.02 8.78 4.65
C VAL A 153 -10.33 7.74 5.72
N THR A 154 -11.58 7.32 5.84
CA THR A 154 -12.01 6.48 6.97
C THR A 154 -12.26 5.02 6.61
N ASN A 155 -12.42 4.74 5.32
CA ASN A 155 -12.72 3.43 4.76
C ASN A 155 -12.38 3.42 3.27
N GLY A 156 -12.31 2.23 2.69
CA GLY A 156 -12.20 2.05 1.24
C GLY A 156 -11.94 0.61 0.86
N TYR A 157 -11.75 0.36 -0.42
CA TYR A 157 -11.47 -0.97 -0.95
C TYR A 157 -10.05 -1.42 -0.58
N ILE A 158 -9.86 -2.73 -0.59
CA ILE A 158 -8.54 -3.36 -0.55
C ILE A 158 -8.21 -3.85 -1.97
N ALA A 159 -7.02 -3.56 -2.48
CA ALA A 159 -6.55 -4.05 -3.77
C ALA A 159 -5.12 -4.56 -3.69
N LEU A 160 -4.82 -5.63 -4.41
CA LEU A 160 -3.44 -6.08 -4.64
C LEU A 160 -2.95 -5.45 -5.92
N GLN A 161 -1.80 -4.80 -5.86
CA GLN A 161 -1.22 -4.09 -6.99
C GLN A 161 -0.45 -5.07 -7.88
N SER A 162 -0.57 -4.89 -9.19
CA SER A 162 0.33 -5.50 -10.17
C SER A 162 1.19 -4.40 -10.76
N GLU A 163 2.51 -4.54 -10.61
CA GLU A 163 3.46 -3.50 -11.02
C GLU A 163 4.57 -4.12 -11.86
N SER A 164 4.19 -4.82 -12.92
CA SER A 164 5.06 -5.45 -13.93
C SER A 164 5.97 -6.60 -13.47
N HIS A 165 6.34 -6.71 -12.19
CA HIS A 165 7.10 -7.86 -11.68
C HIS A 165 6.16 -8.98 -11.21
N PRO A 166 6.36 -10.23 -11.64
CA PRO A 166 5.55 -11.35 -11.15
C PRO A 166 5.66 -11.53 -9.63
N ILE A 167 4.49 -11.65 -8.98
CA ILE A 167 4.36 -11.81 -7.53
C ILE A 167 3.33 -12.87 -7.23
N GLU A 168 3.62 -13.71 -6.24
CA GLU A 168 2.69 -14.70 -5.73
C GLU A 168 2.18 -14.30 -4.36
N PHE A 169 0.91 -14.62 -4.09
CA PHE A 169 0.25 -14.38 -2.81
C PHE A 169 -0.39 -15.66 -2.30
N ARG A 170 -0.34 -15.88 -0.99
CA ARG A 170 -1.06 -16.98 -0.33
C ARG A 170 -1.51 -16.62 1.08
N LYS A 171 -2.38 -17.47 1.66
CA LYS A 171 -2.91 -17.33 3.02
C LYS A 171 -3.50 -15.93 3.28
N ILE A 172 -4.24 -15.40 2.31
CA ILE A 172 -4.88 -14.09 2.45
C ILE A 172 -6.10 -14.24 3.35
N GLU A 173 -6.03 -13.65 4.53
CA GLU A 173 -7.06 -13.75 5.57
C GLU A 173 -7.43 -12.36 6.08
N LEU A 174 -8.71 -12.03 5.98
CA LEU A 174 -9.27 -10.74 6.39
C LEU A 174 -10.24 -10.95 7.54
N LEU A 175 -10.02 -10.23 8.65
CA LEU A 175 -10.91 -10.17 9.79
C LEU A 175 -11.44 -8.74 9.94
N GLU A 176 -12.72 -8.53 9.64
CA GLU A 176 -13.39 -7.27 9.91
C GLU A 176 -13.58 -7.05 11.42
N LEU A 177 -13.28 -5.85 11.89
CA LEU A 177 -13.42 -5.43 13.29
C LEU A 177 -14.65 -4.53 13.40
N LYS A 178 -15.56 -4.85 14.33
CA LYS A 178 -16.76 -4.07 14.62
C LYS A 178 -16.47 -2.90 15.56
#